data_AF-A0A0Q4RQV1-F1
#
_entry.id   AF-A0A0Q4RQV1-F1
#
_cell.length_a   1.000
_cell.length_b   1.000
_cell.length_c   1.000
_cell.angle_alpha   90.00
_cell.angle_beta   90.00
_cell.angle_gamma   90.00
#
_symmetry.space_group_name_H-M   'P 1'
#
loop_
_entity.id
_entity.type
_entity.pdbx_description
1 polymer ?
#
loop_
_entity_poly.entity_id
_entity_poly.type
_entity_poly.pdbx_seq_one_letter_code
_entity_poly.pdbx_strand_id
1 'polypeptide(L)'
;MRAADVAAWTDAQGLIAAARAQADAIVAQAQAAFEEERQRGYEEGVAEAQLEQAEKMIENVSRTVDYFSKVETDMVALVMSAVRKIIDGYDDADRVIIVVKNALSVVRNQKQMTLRLHPQQVDTVRARVNDLLAAYPGVGYLDIVADGRLGKEACILESEIGLVEASIDGQIAALQGAFQKVLGSRI
;
A
#
# COMPACT_ATOMS: atom_id res chain seq x y z
N MET A 1 78.72 -22.06 -62.18
CA MET A 1 78.26 -21.57 -60.85
C MET A 1 78.95 -22.41 -59.79
N ARG A 2 79.53 -21.79 -58.76
CA ARG A 2 80.27 -22.50 -57.71
C ARG A 2 79.23 -23.12 -56.76
N ALA A 3 79.47 -24.35 -56.30
CA ALA A 3 78.54 -25.08 -55.42
C ALA A 3 78.13 -24.30 -54.15
N ALA A 4 78.98 -23.38 -53.68
CA ALA A 4 78.70 -22.49 -52.55
C ALA A 4 77.57 -21.47 -52.81
N ASP A 5 77.44 -20.97 -54.04
CA ASP A 5 76.41 -19.98 -54.40
C ASP A 5 75.01 -20.64 -54.46
N VAL A 6 74.96 -21.90 -54.91
CA VAL A 6 73.72 -22.70 -54.93
C VAL A 6 73.26 -23.00 -53.51
N ALA A 7 74.19 -23.43 -52.64
CA ALA A 7 73.89 -23.73 -51.24
C ALA A 7 73.32 -22.51 -50.49
N ALA A 8 73.94 -21.34 -50.64
CA ALA A 8 73.47 -20.09 -50.04
C ALA A 8 72.07 -19.67 -50.51
N TRP A 9 71.74 -19.93 -51.78
CA TRP A 9 70.41 -19.62 -52.33
C TRP A 9 69.32 -20.54 -51.77
N THR A 10 69.61 -21.83 -51.63
CA THR A 10 68.70 -22.79 -50.97
C THR A 10 68.47 -22.48 -49.50
N ASP A 11 69.51 -22.09 -48.76
CA ASP A 11 69.37 -21.67 -47.35
C ASP A 11 68.49 -20.41 -47.22
N ALA A 12 68.70 -19.40 -48.08
CA ALA A 12 67.87 -18.20 -48.10
C ALA A 12 66.40 -18.49 -48.44
N GLN A 13 66.14 -19.40 -49.39
CA GLN A 13 64.78 -19.84 -49.69
C GLN A 13 64.14 -20.61 -48.52
N GLY A 14 64.90 -21.47 -47.85
CA GLY A 14 64.46 -22.18 -46.64
C GLY A 14 64.08 -21.21 -45.52
N LEU A 15 64.88 -20.15 -45.33
CA LEU A 15 64.64 -19.14 -44.30
C LEU A 15 63.38 -18.30 -44.60
N ILE A 16 63.16 -17.92 -45.85
CA ILE A 16 61.94 -17.20 -46.27
C ILE A 16 60.70 -18.09 -46.14
N ALA A 17 60.80 -19.38 -46.50
CA ALA A 17 59.71 -20.33 -46.35
C ALA A 17 59.34 -20.54 -44.87
N ALA A 18 60.35 -20.69 -43.99
CA ALA A 18 60.15 -20.78 -42.55
C ALA A 18 59.51 -19.51 -41.97
N ALA A 19 59.97 -18.31 -42.40
CA ALA A 19 59.41 -17.04 -41.96
C ALA A 19 57.95 -16.86 -42.39
N ARG A 20 57.59 -17.28 -43.62
CA ARG A 20 56.19 -17.26 -44.10
C ARG A 20 55.32 -18.23 -43.31
N ALA A 21 55.78 -19.47 -43.12
CA ALA A 21 55.05 -20.46 -42.33
C ALA A 21 54.83 -19.98 -40.88
N GLN A 22 55.82 -19.32 -40.28
CA GLN A 22 55.68 -18.73 -38.96
C GLN A 22 54.72 -17.53 -38.95
N ALA A 23 54.75 -16.67 -39.96
CA ALA A 23 53.82 -15.55 -40.09
C ALA A 23 52.36 -16.04 -40.24
N ASP A 24 52.13 -17.05 -41.09
CA ASP A 24 50.82 -17.66 -41.29
C ASP A 24 50.32 -18.32 -39.99
N ALA A 25 51.21 -18.99 -39.25
CA ALA A 25 50.88 -19.57 -37.95
C ALA A 25 50.50 -18.51 -36.91
N ILE A 26 51.21 -17.38 -36.86
CA ILE A 26 50.89 -16.27 -35.95
C ILE A 26 49.52 -15.68 -36.31
N VAL A 27 49.23 -15.47 -37.60
CA VAL A 27 47.93 -14.92 -38.04
C VAL A 27 46.79 -15.87 -37.69
N ALA A 28 46.96 -17.18 -37.94
CA ALA A 28 45.96 -18.18 -37.60
C ALA A 28 45.70 -18.27 -36.09
N GLN A 29 46.76 -18.21 -35.26
CA GLN A 29 46.63 -18.18 -33.81
C GLN A 29 45.95 -16.90 -33.32
N ALA A 30 46.29 -15.75 -33.90
CA ALA A 30 45.67 -14.48 -33.54
C ALA A 30 44.17 -14.44 -33.88
N GLN A 31 43.77 -15.02 -35.02
CA GLN A 31 42.36 -15.16 -35.39
C GLN A 31 41.62 -16.06 -34.40
N ALA A 32 42.14 -17.26 -34.14
CA ALA A 32 41.52 -18.19 -33.21
C ALA A 32 41.35 -17.59 -31.80
N ALA A 33 42.38 -16.91 -31.28
CA ALA A 33 42.31 -16.21 -30.00
C ALA A 33 41.29 -15.06 -30.02
N PHE A 34 41.20 -14.31 -31.12
CA PHE A 34 40.21 -13.26 -31.29
C PHE A 34 38.77 -13.81 -31.30
N GLU A 35 38.52 -14.90 -32.02
CA GLU A 35 37.20 -15.53 -32.04
C GLU A 35 36.80 -16.08 -30.66
N GLU A 36 37.74 -16.70 -29.94
CA GLU A 36 37.53 -17.22 -28.59
C GLU A 36 37.19 -16.10 -27.61
N GLU A 37 38.00 -15.04 -27.55
CA GLU A 37 37.75 -13.89 -26.66
C GLU A 37 36.48 -13.13 -27.05
N ARG A 38 36.15 -13.03 -28.34
CA ARG A 38 34.88 -12.44 -28.81
C ARG A 38 33.69 -13.26 -28.30
N GLN A 39 33.76 -14.58 -28.39
CA GLN A 39 32.69 -15.46 -27.92
C GLN A 39 32.55 -15.35 -26.39
N ARG A 40 33.66 -15.39 -25.67
CA ARG A 40 33.69 -15.23 -24.22
C ARG A 40 33.13 -13.88 -23.77
N GLY A 41 33.57 -12.78 -24.37
CA GLY A 41 33.06 -11.44 -24.06
C GLY A 41 31.57 -11.28 -24.39
N TYR A 42 31.07 -11.95 -25.43
CA TYR A 42 29.65 -11.99 -25.74
C TYR A 42 28.86 -12.75 -24.66
N GLU A 43 29.35 -13.91 -24.22
CA GLU A 43 28.72 -14.70 -23.15
C GLU A 43 28.71 -13.97 -21.80
N GLU A 44 29.84 -13.36 -21.42
CA GLU A 44 29.96 -12.54 -20.21
C GLU A 44 29.01 -11.32 -20.28
N GLY A 45 28.98 -10.62 -21.43
CA GLY A 45 28.09 -9.47 -21.62
C GLY A 45 26.61 -9.83 -21.59
N VAL A 46 26.22 -11.00 -22.13
CA VAL A 46 24.84 -11.50 -22.04
C VAL A 46 24.47 -11.82 -20.59
N ALA A 47 25.38 -12.45 -19.84
CA ALA A 47 25.14 -12.76 -18.42
C ALA A 47 25.01 -11.49 -17.57
N GLU A 48 25.88 -10.51 -17.77
CA GLU A 48 25.81 -9.21 -17.08
C GLU A 48 24.53 -8.45 -17.42
N ALA A 49 24.15 -8.40 -18.70
CA ALA A 49 22.91 -7.73 -19.13
C ALA A 49 21.66 -8.40 -18.55
N GLN A 50 21.64 -9.74 -18.41
CA GLN A 50 20.54 -10.46 -17.78
C GLN A 50 20.41 -10.11 -16.30
N LEU A 51 21.54 -10.01 -15.58
CA LEU A 51 21.55 -9.59 -14.17
C LEU A 51 21.04 -8.15 -14.01
N GLU A 52 21.58 -7.22 -14.80
CA GLU A 52 21.15 -5.81 -14.76
C GLU A 52 19.66 -5.65 -15.10
N GLN A 53 19.17 -6.43 -16.07
CA GLN A 53 17.74 -6.45 -16.41
C GLN A 53 16.89 -6.97 -15.25
N ALA A 54 17.33 -8.04 -14.58
CA ALA A 54 16.62 -8.59 -13.43
C ALA A 54 16.56 -7.58 -12.27
N GLU A 55 17.66 -6.88 -11.99
CA GLU A 55 17.71 -5.81 -10.99
C GLU A 55 16.75 -4.67 -11.31
N LYS A 56 16.78 -4.16 -12.55
CA LYS A 56 15.84 -3.12 -13.00
C LYS A 56 14.38 -3.57 -12.92
N MET A 57 14.10 -4.85 -13.21
CA MET A 57 12.75 -5.39 -13.11
C MET A 57 12.26 -5.42 -11.66
N ILE A 58 13.10 -5.88 -10.72
CA ILE A 58 12.78 -5.88 -9.29
C ILE A 58 12.57 -4.44 -8.79
N GLU A 59 13.45 -3.51 -9.18
CA GLU A 59 13.32 -2.10 -8.81
C GLU A 59 12.00 -1.50 -9.31
N ASN A 60 11.62 -1.75 -10.56
CA ASN A 60 10.37 -1.27 -11.12
C ASN A 60 9.13 -1.85 -10.41
N VAL A 61 9.17 -3.14 -10.06
CA VAL A 61 8.10 -3.76 -9.27
C VAL A 61 7.99 -3.10 -7.90
N SER A 62 9.12 -2.91 -7.20
CA SER A 62 9.15 -2.25 -5.89
C SER A 62 8.55 -0.84 -5.96
N ARG A 63 9.01 -0.02 -6.91
CA ARG A 63 8.48 1.35 -7.11
C ARG A 63 6.98 1.36 -7.38
N THR A 64 6.49 0.36 -8.11
CA THR A 64 5.06 0.23 -8.41
C THR A 64 4.26 -0.10 -7.15
N VAL A 65 4.73 -1.05 -6.34
CA VAL A 65 4.10 -1.41 -5.06
C VAL A 65 4.06 -0.21 -4.10
N ASP A 66 5.18 0.50 -3.97
CA ASP A 66 5.28 1.69 -3.12
C ASP A 66 4.33 2.80 -3.58
N TYR A 67 4.25 3.02 -4.90
CA TYR A 67 3.34 4.00 -5.48
C TYR A 67 1.88 3.69 -5.16
N PHE A 68 1.42 2.45 -5.40
CA PHE A 68 0.04 2.08 -5.11
C PHE A 68 -0.28 2.15 -3.62
N SER A 69 0.64 1.69 -2.76
CA SER A 69 0.48 1.77 -1.31
C SER A 69 0.30 3.22 -0.83
N LYS A 70 1.06 4.15 -1.43
CA LYS A 70 0.93 5.58 -1.15
C LYS A 70 -0.40 6.14 -1.66
N VAL A 71 -0.80 5.82 -2.89
CA VAL A 71 -2.09 6.25 -3.46
C VAL A 71 -3.26 5.77 -2.61
N GLU A 72 -3.23 4.53 -2.14
CA GLU A 72 -4.26 3.98 -1.26
C GLU A 72 -4.33 4.76 0.07
N THR A 73 -3.18 5.05 0.67
CA THR A 73 -3.10 5.83 1.92
C THR A 73 -3.65 7.24 1.74
N ASP A 74 -3.23 7.93 0.67
CA ASP A 74 -3.67 9.28 0.35
C ASP A 74 -5.18 9.33 0.06
N MET A 75 -5.71 8.29 -0.62
CA MET A 75 -7.13 8.17 -0.91
C MET A 75 -7.96 7.99 0.37
N VAL A 76 -7.53 7.14 1.30
CA VAL A 76 -8.19 7.01 2.61
C VAL A 76 -8.19 8.34 3.34
N ALA A 77 -7.04 9.01 3.42
CA ALA A 77 -6.94 10.31 4.08
C ALA A 77 -7.90 11.35 3.47
N LEU A 78 -7.98 11.41 2.14
CA LEU A 78 -8.88 12.30 1.42
C LEU A 78 -10.36 12.02 1.73
N VAL A 79 -10.78 10.75 1.67
CA VAL A 79 -12.16 10.34 1.96
C VAL A 79 -12.51 10.66 3.42
N MET A 80 -11.63 10.32 4.36
CA MET A 80 -11.87 10.60 5.78
C MET A 80 -11.97 12.11 6.05
N SER A 81 -11.15 12.92 5.39
CA SER A 81 -11.23 14.39 5.46
C SER A 81 -12.57 14.92 4.91
N ALA A 82 -13.03 14.38 3.78
CA ALA A 82 -14.32 14.76 3.20
C ALA A 82 -15.49 14.39 4.11
N VAL A 83 -15.48 13.17 4.69
CA VAL A 83 -16.50 12.72 5.66
C VAL A 83 -16.51 13.63 6.88
N ARG A 84 -15.33 13.95 7.45
CA ARG A 84 -15.23 14.86 8.59
C ARG A 84 -15.81 16.23 8.26
N LYS A 85 -15.48 16.79 7.10
CA LYS A 85 -15.99 18.09 6.64
C LYS A 85 -17.51 18.10 6.45
N ILE A 86 -18.09 17.00 5.96
CA ILE A 86 -19.55 16.85 5.83
C ILE A 86 -20.19 16.87 7.22
N ILE A 87 -19.66 16.09 8.16
CA ILE A 87 -20.16 16.03 9.54
C ILE A 87 -20.01 17.39 10.22
N ASP A 88 -18.90 18.07 9.99
CA ASP A 88 -18.63 19.40 10.53
C ASP A 88 -19.59 20.49 9.99
N GLY A 89 -20.34 20.20 8.92
CA GLY A 89 -21.39 21.06 8.39
C GLY A 89 -22.73 20.96 9.13
N TYR A 90 -22.94 19.94 9.97
CA TYR A 90 -24.16 19.80 10.78
C TYR A 90 -24.04 20.60 12.07
N ASP A 91 -25.15 21.05 12.63
CA ASP A 91 -25.15 21.67 13.95
C ASP A 91 -24.97 20.62 15.07
N ASP A 92 -24.63 21.08 16.28
CA ASP A 92 -24.41 20.21 17.44
C ASP A 92 -25.66 19.36 17.77
N ALA A 93 -26.86 19.89 17.49
CA ALA A 93 -28.12 19.24 17.81
C ALA A 93 -28.40 18.04 16.88
N ASP A 94 -28.19 18.20 15.59
CA ASP A 94 -28.34 17.13 14.61
C ASP A 94 -27.29 16.05 14.83
N ARG A 95 -26.04 16.45 15.12
CA ARG A 95 -24.95 15.52 15.41
C ARG A 95 -25.26 14.61 16.60
N VAL A 96 -25.71 15.17 17.72
CA VAL A 96 -26.04 14.34 18.89
C VAL A 96 -27.22 13.42 18.61
N ILE A 97 -28.23 13.88 17.88
CA ILE A 97 -29.38 13.04 17.51
C ILE A 97 -28.96 11.87 16.61
N ILE A 98 -28.04 12.09 15.67
CA ILE A 98 -27.46 11.02 14.84
C ILE A 98 -26.76 9.98 15.73
N VAL A 99 -25.93 10.42 16.67
CA VAL A 99 -25.21 9.51 17.60
C VAL A 99 -26.18 8.68 18.43
N VAL A 100 -27.23 9.30 18.97
CA VAL A 100 -28.27 8.61 19.77
C VAL A 100 -29.03 7.60 18.93
N LYS A 101 -29.44 7.95 17.70
CA LYS A 101 -30.11 7.03 16.77
C LYS A 101 -29.23 5.81 16.47
N ASN A 102 -27.94 6.04 16.28
CA ASN A 102 -26.99 4.96 16.02
C ASN A 102 -26.88 4.02 17.23
N ALA A 103 -26.80 4.55 18.45
CA ALA A 103 -26.81 3.73 19.67
C ALA A 103 -28.12 2.92 19.81
N LEU A 104 -29.27 3.52 19.53
CA LEU A 104 -30.57 2.85 19.61
C LEU A 104 -30.73 1.76 18.52
N SER A 105 -30.12 1.94 17.36
CA SER A 105 -30.27 1.03 16.21
C SER A 105 -29.75 -0.40 16.45
N VAL A 106 -28.78 -0.56 17.36
CA VAL A 106 -28.17 -1.85 17.67
C VAL A 106 -28.89 -2.57 18.82
N VAL A 107 -29.83 -1.91 19.48
CA VAL A 107 -30.57 -2.46 20.62
C VAL A 107 -31.95 -2.95 20.19
N ARG A 108 -32.37 -4.11 20.71
CA ARG A 108 -33.69 -4.71 20.44
C ARG A 108 -34.34 -5.19 21.74
N ASN A 109 -35.66 -4.99 21.82
CA ASN A 109 -36.54 -5.52 22.87
C ASN A 109 -36.09 -5.19 24.31
N GLN A 110 -35.73 -3.94 24.58
CA GLN A 110 -35.35 -3.48 25.92
C GLN A 110 -36.43 -2.58 26.52
N LYS A 111 -36.95 -2.96 27.69
CA LYS A 111 -38.08 -2.24 28.31
C LYS A 111 -37.65 -0.93 28.97
N GLN A 112 -36.45 -0.88 29.54
CA GLN A 112 -35.91 0.29 30.22
C GLN A 112 -34.44 0.45 29.88
N MET A 113 -34.04 1.69 29.60
CA MET A 113 -32.69 2.03 29.19
C MET A 113 -32.30 3.39 29.76
N THR A 114 -31.00 3.59 29.99
CA THR A 114 -30.44 4.87 30.42
C THR A 114 -29.52 5.40 29.34
N LEU A 115 -29.82 6.57 28.80
CA LEU A 115 -28.98 7.29 27.86
C LEU A 115 -28.18 8.36 28.61
N ARG A 116 -26.86 8.18 28.63
CA ARG A 116 -25.90 9.14 29.15
C ARG A 116 -25.34 10.03 28.04
N LEU A 117 -25.39 11.34 28.26
CA LEU A 117 -24.96 12.36 27.31
C LEU A 117 -24.21 13.48 28.01
N HIS A 118 -23.41 14.24 27.26
CA HIS A 118 -22.84 15.48 27.77
C HIS A 118 -23.97 16.44 28.23
N PRO A 119 -23.83 17.14 29.37
CA PRO A 119 -24.91 17.97 29.94
C PRO A 119 -25.52 18.97 28.96
N GLN A 120 -24.72 19.56 28.06
CA GLN A 120 -25.19 20.52 27.06
C GLN A 120 -26.14 19.93 26.01
N GLN A 121 -26.21 18.61 25.87
CA GLN A 121 -27.05 17.94 24.87
C GLN A 121 -28.31 17.31 25.45
N VAL A 122 -28.45 17.28 26.78
CA VAL A 122 -29.57 16.62 27.45
C VAL A 122 -30.90 17.23 27.03
N ASP A 123 -31.01 18.55 27.03
CA ASP A 123 -32.27 19.24 26.68
C ASP A 123 -32.62 19.05 25.20
N THR A 124 -31.61 19.11 24.32
CA THR A 124 -31.75 18.85 22.89
C THR A 124 -32.33 17.47 22.61
N VAL A 125 -31.81 16.43 23.27
CA VAL A 125 -32.27 15.06 23.08
C VAL A 125 -33.61 14.82 23.77
N ARG A 126 -33.83 15.40 24.95
CA ARG A 126 -35.10 15.30 25.68
C ARG A 126 -36.25 15.91 24.89
N ALA A 127 -36.02 17.01 24.18
CA ALA A 127 -37.02 17.63 23.31
C ALA A 127 -37.48 16.73 22.15
N ARG A 128 -36.62 15.78 21.72
CA ARG A 128 -36.90 14.85 20.60
C ARG A 128 -37.09 13.39 21.03
N VAL A 129 -37.21 13.12 22.32
CA VAL A 129 -37.27 11.74 22.85
C VAL A 129 -38.48 10.95 22.33
N ASN A 130 -39.62 11.60 22.15
CA ASN A 130 -40.82 10.96 21.63
C ASN A 130 -40.64 10.51 20.17
N ASP A 131 -39.98 11.33 19.35
CA ASP A 131 -39.68 10.99 17.95
C ASP A 131 -38.69 9.81 17.87
N LEU A 132 -37.71 9.79 18.78
CA LEU A 132 -36.76 8.68 18.90
C LEU A 132 -37.49 7.39 19.29
N LEU A 133 -38.33 7.40 20.32
CA LEU A 133 -39.07 6.20 20.74
C LEU A 133 -40.06 5.73 19.67
N ALA A 134 -40.68 6.65 18.93
CA ALA A 134 -41.55 6.30 17.80
C ALA A 134 -40.79 5.60 16.65
N ALA A 135 -39.54 6.00 16.39
CA ALA A 135 -38.69 5.38 15.38
C ALA A 135 -38.12 4.02 15.83
N TYR A 136 -38.01 3.78 17.14
CA TYR A 136 -37.46 2.55 17.72
C TYR A 136 -38.45 1.90 18.70
N PRO A 137 -39.54 1.27 18.22
CA PRO A 137 -40.61 0.72 19.07
C PRO A 137 -40.17 -0.45 19.97
N GLY A 138 -38.97 -1.00 19.75
CA GLY A 138 -38.35 -2.01 20.62
C GLY A 138 -37.77 -1.46 21.93
N VAL A 139 -37.84 -0.13 22.14
CA VAL A 139 -37.37 0.57 23.33
C VAL A 139 -38.59 1.09 24.10
N GLY A 140 -38.80 0.59 25.32
CA GLY A 140 -39.98 0.95 26.12
C GLY A 140 -39.87 2.32 26.79
N TYR A 141 -38.81 2.53 27.57
CA TYR A 141 -38.56 3.77 28.29
C TYR A 141 -37.08 4.13 28.23
N LEU A 142 -36.79 5.42 28.03
CA LEU A 142 -35.44 5.96 27.92
C LEU A 142 -35.23 7.06 28.97
N ASP A 143 -34.47 6.74 30.01
CA ASP A 143 -34.03 7.72 31.01
C ASP A 143 -32.82 8.49 30.49
N ILE A 144 -32.87 9.83 30.49
CA ILE A 144 -31.77 10.66 29.95
C ILE A 144 -31.03 11.31 31.12
N VAL A 145 -29.75 10.96 31.24
CA VAL A 145 -28.87 11.37 32.35
C VAL A 145 -27.68 12.15 31.81
N ALA A 146 -27.30 13.21 32.52
CA ALA A 146 -26.11 14.00 32.20
C ALA A 146 -24.84 13.31 32.71
N ASP A 147 -23.82 13.19 31.86
CA ASP A 147 -22.47 12.74 32.22
C ASP A 147 -21.43 13.69 31.61
N GLY A 148 -20.80 14.50 32.47
CA GLY A 148 -19.81 15.50 32.06
C GLY A 148 -18.47 14.91 31.58
N ARG A 149 -18.27 13.60 31.70
CA ARG A 149 -17.07 12.91 31.21
C ARG A 149 -17.15 12.59 29.71
N LEU A 150 -18.35 12.64 29.13
CA LEU A 150 -18.59 12.35 27.72
C LEU A 150 -18.34 13.58 26.85
N GLY A 151 -17.82 13.36 25.63
CA GLY A 151 -17.78 14.40 24.61
C GLY A 151 -19.19 14.79 24.13
N LYS A 152 -19.32 15.97 23.51
CA LYS A 152 -20.62 16.46 22.99
C LYS A 152 -21.20 15.58 21.88
N GLU A 153 -20.36 14.86 21.16
CA GLU A 153 -20.70 13.98 20.05
C GLU A 153 -20.60 12.49 20.45
N ALA A 154 -20.80 12.20 21.73
CA ALA A 154 -20.75 10.85 22.29
C ALA A 154 -21.93 10.58 23.23
N CYS A 155 -22.38 9.33 23.25
CA CYS A 155 -23.37 8.85 24.19
C CYS A 155 -23.06 7.44 24.66
N ILE A 156 -23.50 7.10 25.87
CA ILE A 156 -23.51 5.73 26.37
C ILE A 156 -24.96 5.35 26.61
N LEU A 157 -25.34 4.20 26.07
CA LEU A 157 -26.67 3.63 26.22
C LEU A 157 -26.56 2.39 27.09
N GLU A 158 -27.15 2.45 28.28
CA GLU A 158 -27.11 1.41 29.29
C GLU A 158 -28.44 0.64 29.32
N SER A 159 -28.35 -0.69 29.41
CA SER A 159 -29.48 -1.61 29.53
C SER A 159 -29.15 -2.74 30.49
N GLU A 160 -30.15 -3.55 30.87
CA GLU A 160 -29.94 -4.72 31.74
C GLU A 160 -28.96 -5.75 31.13
N ILE A 161 -28.87 -5.79 29.80
CA ILE A 161 -28.03 -6.75 29.07
C ILE A 161 -26.63 -6.21 28.74
N GLY A 162 -26.37 -4.92 28.97
CA GLY A 162 -25.06 -4.32 28.71
C GLY A 162 -25.07 -2.85 28.34
N LEU A 163 -23.89 -2.37 27.93
CA LEU A 163 -23.57 -0.99 27.60
C LEU A 163 -23.23 -0.88 26.10
N VAL A 164 -23.76 0.14 25.44
CA VAL A 164 -23.42 0.49 24.06
C VAL A 164 -22.85 1.91 24.05
N GLU A 165 -21.61 2.04 23.62
CA GLU A 165 -20.97 3.34 23.40
C GLU A 165 -21.12 3.73 21.94
N ALA A 166 -21.55 4.96 21.68
CA ALA A 166 -21.63 5.51 20.34
C ALA A 166 -21.02 6.91 20.33
N SER A 167 -20.21 7.20 19.32
CA SER A 167 -19.68 8.54 19.08
C SER A 167 -19.42 8.73 17.59
N ILE A 168 -19.43 10.00 17.15
CA ILE A 168 -19.05 10.34 15.77
C ILE A 168 -17.62 9.89 15.48
N ASP A 169 -16.68 10.19 16.40
CA ASP A 169 -15.28 9.80 16.27
C ASP A 169 -15.11 8.28 16.18
N GLY A 170 -15.86 7.51 16.99
CA GLY A 170 -15.84 6.04 16.94
C GLY A 170 -16.31 5.49 15.60
N GLN A 171 -17.33 6.11 14.99
CA GLN A 171 -17.83 5.71 13.68
C GLN A 171 -16.87 6.06 12.54
N ILE A 172 -16.27 7.25 12.60
CA ILE A 172 -15.22 7.66 11.65
C ILE A 172 -14.03 6.70 11.74
N ALA A 173 -13.60 6.33 12.96
CA ALA A 173 -12.52 5.36 13.16
C ALA A 173 -12.87 3.97 12.62
N ALA A 174 -14.11 3.50 12.84
CA ALA A 174 -14.57 2.23 12.30
C ALA A 174 -14.60 2.22 10.76
N LEU A 175 -15.06 3.31 10.13
CA LEU A 175 -15.02 3.50 8.67
C LEU A 175 -13.59 3.51 8.15
N GLN A 176 -12.69 4.25 8.80
CA GLN A 176 -11.27 4.28 8.43
C GLN A 176 -10.65 2.88 8.49
N GLY A 177 -10.90 2.13 9.56
CA GLY A 177 -10.43 0.75 9.69
C GLY A 177 -11.00 -0.18 8.61
N ALA A 178 -12.26 0.00 8.23
CA ALA A 178 -12.87 -0.76 7.13
C ALA A 178 -12.20 -0.44 5.78
N PHE A 179 -11.96 0.84 5.47
CA PHE A 179 -11.23 1.25 4.27
C PHE A 179 -9.81 0.69 4.24
N GLN A 180 -9.07 0.82 5.34
CA GLN A 180 -7.71 0.26 5.46
C GLN A 180 -7.69 -1.25 5.27
N LYS A 181 -8.70 -1.97 5.78
CA LYS A 181 -8.81 -3.42 5.59
C LYS A 181 -9.08 -3.80 4.13
N VAL A 182 -9.96 -3.08 3.43
CA VAL A 182 -10.34 -3.38 2.04
C VAL A 182 -9.22 -3.02 1.06
N LEU A 183 -8.52 -1.91 1.31
CA LEU A 183 -7.43 -1.45 0.45
C LEU A 183 -6.12 -2.18 0.78
N GLY A 184 -5.80 -2.35 2.07
CA GLY A 184 -4.61 -3.05 2.51
C GLY A 184 -4.64 -4.58 2.37
N SER A 185 -5.79 -5.20 2.04
CA SER A 185 -5.87 -6.64 1.78
C SER A 185 -5.51 -7.06 0.35
N ARG A 186 -5.05 -6.12 -0.49
CA ARG A 186 -4.74 -6.36 -1.92
C ARG A 186 -3.25 -6.46 -2.26
N ILE A 187 -2.40 -6.48 -1.23
CA ILE A 187 -0.97 -6.76 -1.32
C ILE A 187 -0.73 -8.16 -0.73
#